data_AF-A0A1C6M595-F1
#
_entry.id   AF-A0A1C6M595-F1
#
_cell.length_a   1.000
_cell.length_b   1.000
_cell.length_c   1.000
_cell.angle_alpha   90.00
_cell.angle_beta   90.00
_cell.angle_gamma   90.00
#
_symmetry.space_group_name_H-M   'P 1'
#
loop_
_entity.id
_entity.type
_entity.pdbx_description
1 polymer ?
#
loop_
_entity_poly.entity_id
_entity_poly.type
_entity_poly.pdbx_seq_one_letter_code
_entity_poly.pdbx_strand_id
1 'polypeptide(L)'
;MAVTATTQFTSEQVAEAEKAALALEALVSRLGSDKAFAEALQENPRQALSDAGLVLVKESMEALMLVDSERFDKACESLFDLVDSDFLITMSTPSCG
;
A
#
# COMPACT_ATOMS: atom_id res chain seq x y z
N MET A 1 21.36 -29.06 -12.74
CA MET A 1 21.40 -27.66 -13.22
C MET A 1 19.96 -27.21 -13.33
N ALA A 2 19.48 -26.42 -12.36
CA ALA A 2 18.11 -25.92 -12.37
C ALA A 2 18.03 -24.74 -13.33
N VAL A 3 17.11 -24.82 -14.29
CA VAL A 3 16.81 -23.75 -15.23
C VAL A 3 16.23 -22.58 -14.43
N THR A 4 17.04 -21.56 -14.19
CA THR A 4 16.56 -20.26 -13.73
C THR A 4 15.80 -19.63 -14.89
N ALA A 5 14.48 -19.86 -14.92
CA ALA A 5 13.58 -19.08 -15.75
C ALA A 5 13.71 -17.62 -15.30
N THR A 6 14.48 -16.82 -16.02
CA THR A 6 14.48 -15.36 -15.86
C THR A 6 13.14 -14.89 -16.39
N THR A 7 12.13 -14.78 -15.54
CA THR A 7 10.87 -14.13 -15.87
C THR A 7 11.19 -12.68 -16.17
N GLN A 8 11.42 -12.34 -17.44
CA GLN A 8 11.59 -10.95 -17.85
C GLN A 8 10.22 -10.29 -17.81
N PHE A 9 9.99 -9.45 -16.81
CA PHE A 9 8.78 -8.64 -16.71
C PHE A 9 8.73 -7.62 -17.85
N THR A 10 7.53 -7.30 -18.33
CA THR A 10 7.37 -6.28 -19.37
C THR A 10 7.70 -4.90 -18.81
N SER A 11 8.09 -3.96 -19.68
CA SER A 11 8.33 -2.56 -19.27
C SER A 11 7.09 -1.92 -18.65
N GLU A 12 5.89 -2.33 -19.08
CA GLU A 12 4.62 -1.90 -18.50
C GLU A 12 4.44 -2.46 -17.09
N GLN A 13 4.74 -3.73 -16.84
CA GLN A 13 4.67 -4.33 -15.50
C GLN A 13 5.62 -3.66 -14.52
N VAL A 14 6.85 -3.34 -14.96
CA VAL A 14 7.81 -2.61 -14.13
C VAL A 14 7.34 -1.19 -13.83
N ALA A 15 6.78 -0.49 -14.82
CA ALA A 15 6.26 0.86 -14.62
C ALA A 15 5.03 0.88 -13.69
N GLU A 16 4.15 -0.11 -13.79
CA GLU A 16 3.00 -0.25 -12.89
C GLU A 16 3.42 -0.64 -11.47
N ALA A 17 4.42 -1.52 -11.33
CA ALA A 17 5.02 -1.84 -10.03
C ALA A 17 5.62 -0.60 -9.36
N GLU A 18 6.35 0.24 -10.10
CA GLU A 18 6.95 1.46 -9.56
C GLU A 18 5.87 2.46 -9.10
N LYS A 19 4.80 2.64 -9.88
CA LYS A 19 3.67 3.50 -9.48
C LYS A 19 3.05 3.02 -8.16
N ALA A 20 2.83 1.72 -8.03
CA ALA A 20 2.29 1.13 -6.82
C ALA A 20 3.22 1.31 -5.62
N ALA A 21 4.53 1.11 -5.81
CA ALA A 21 5.52 1.28 -4.76
C ALA A 21 5.54 2.73 -4.24
N LEU A 22 5.61 3.69 -5.16
CA LEU A 22 5.59 5.12 -4.81
C LEU A 22 4.28 5.52 -4.11
N ALA A 23 3.14 4.96 -4.52
CA ALA A 23 1.86 5.23 -3.87
C ALA A 23 1.82 4.68 -2.43
N LEU A 24 2.36 3.48 -2.19
CA LEU A 24 2.45 2.89 -0.85
C LEU A 24 3.43 3.66 0.04
N GLU A 25 4.60 4.02 -0.48
CA GLU A 25 5.59 4.82 0.26
C GLU A 25 5.03 6.20 0.62
N ALA A 26 4.32 6.83 -0.30
CA ALA A 26 3.64 8.10 -0.04
C ALA A 26 2.54 7.95 1.02
N LEU A 27 1.78 6.85 1.00
CA LEU A 27 0.78 6.54 2.03
C LEU A 27 1.42 6.39 3.41
N VAL A 28 2.47 5.57 3.52
CA VAL A 28 3.23 5.35 4.77
C VAL A 28 3.78 6.67 5.30
N SER A 29 4.42 7.46 4.45
CA SER A 29 5.01 8.74 4.83
C SER A 29 3.96 9.72 5.37
N ARG A 30 2.79 9.78 4.71
CA ARG A 30 1.68 10.64 5.16
C ARG A 30 1.08 10.16 6.47
N LEU A 31 0.85 8.86 6.63
CA LEU A 31 0.33 8.31 7.89
C LEU A 31 1.25 8.62 9.08
N GLY A 32 2.57 8.57 8.88
CA GLY A 32 3.54 8.88 9.94
C GLY A 32 3.69 10.37 10.28
N SER A 33 3.20 11.29 9.43
CA SER A 33 3.46 12.73 9.58
C SER A 33 2.21 13.62 9.59
N ASP A 34 1.07 13.13 9.14
CA ASP A 34 -0.19 13.87 9.00
C ASP A 34 -1.30 13.17 9.80
N LYS A 35 -1.47 13.62 11.04
CA LYS A 35 -2.49 13.08 11.96
C LYS A 35 -3.92 13.30 11.45
N ALA A 36 -4.17 14.44 10.80
CA ALA A 36 -5.50 14.75 10.26
C ALA A 36 -5.83 13.82 9.09
N PHE A 37 -4.84 13.50 8.26
CA PHE A 37 -4.99 12.47 7.23
C PHE A 37 -5.26 11.09 7.82
N ALA A 38 -4.56 10.69 8.89
CA ALA A 38 -4.80 9.41 9.54
C ALA A 38 -6.22 9.29 10.12
N GLU A 39 -6.73 10.34 10.77
CA GLU A 39 -8.11 10.42 11.25
C GLU A 39 -9.12 10.36 10.09
N ALA A 40 -8.90 11.14 9.02
CA ALA A 40 -9.76 11.12 7.83
C ALA A 40 -9.75 9.76 7.12
N LEU A 41 -8.61 9.06 7.12
CA LEU A 41 -8.47 7.73 6.54
C LEU A 41 -9.27 6.69 7.33
N GLN A 42 -9.39 6.85 8.65
CA GLN A 42 -10.22 5.99 9.50
C GLN A 42 -11.71 6.18 9.23
N GLU A 43 -12.15 7.43 9.04
CA GLU A 43 -13.57 7.76 8.84
C GLU A 43 -14.06 7.50 7.41
N ASN A 44 -13.28 7.92 6.41
CA ASN A 44 -13.62 7.76 5.00
C ASN A 44 -12.38 7.45 4.14
N PRO A 45 -11.94 6.18 4.13
CA PRO A 45 -10.69 5.78 3.50
C PRO A 45 -10.60 6.16 2.02
N ARG A 46 -11.70 5.98 1.26
CA ARG A 46 -11.70 6.26 -0.19
C ARG A 46 -11.58 7.76 -0.47
N GLN A 47 -12.31 8.59 0.28
CA GLN A 47 -12.25 10.03 0.10
C GLN A 47 -10.89 10.59 0.54
N ALA A 48 -10.40 10.17 1.71
CA ALA A 48 -9.10 10.61 2.21
C ALA A 48 -7.95 10.26 1.25
N LEU A 49 -7.94 9.04 0.69
CA LEU A 49 -6.98 8.65 -0.34
C LEU A 49 -7.11 9.51 -1.61
N SER A 50 -8.34 9.76 -2.07
CA SER A 50 -8.60 10.61 -3.23
C SER A 50 -8.13 12.05 -3.02
N ASP A 51 -8.43 12.65 -1.86
CA ASP A 51 -8.02 14.02 -1.50
C ASP A 51 -6.51 14.13 -1.35
N ALA A 52 -5.87 13.04 -0.91
CA ALA A 52 -4.42 12.90 -0.87
C ALA A 52 -3.79 12.66 -2.26
N GLY A 53 -4.59 12.40 -3.30
CA GLY A 53 -4.09 12.02 -4.62
C GLY A 53 -3.40 10.63 -4.63
N LEU A 54 -3.68 9.80 -3.62
CA LEU A 54 -3.15 8.45 -3.49
C LEU A 54 -4.08 7.48 -4.24
N VAL A 55 -3.62 6.99 -5.38
CA VAL A 55 -4.37 6.06 -6.21
C VAL A 55 -3.77 4.67 -6.07
N LEU A 56 -4.48 3.78 -5.38
CA LEU A 56 -4.10 2.37 -5.23
C LEU A 56 -4.90 1.54 -6.24
N VAL A 57 -4.25 1.17 -7.35
CA VAL A 57 -4.85 0.34 -8.41
C VAL A 57 -4.46 -1.11 -8.19
N LYS A 58 -5.46 -2.00 -8.23
CA LYS A 58 -5.27 -3.44 -7.99
C LYS A 58 -4.20 -4.06 -8.90
N GLU A 59 -4.28 -3.79 -10.21
CA GLU A 59 -3.34 -4.34 -11.20
C GLU A 59 -1.89 -3.89 -10.94
N SER A 60 -1.70 -2.64 -10.54
CA SER A 60 -0.39 -2.10 -10.18
C SER A 60 0.16 -2.74 -8.90
N MET A 61 -0.70 -3.07 -7.93
CA MET A 61 -0.31 -3.80 -6.72
C MET A 61 0.08 -5.25 -7.02
N GLU A 62 -0.68 -5.93 -7.88
CA GLU A 62 -0.35 -7.28 -8.34
C GLU A 62 0.98 -7.28 -9.12
N ALA A 63 1.22 -6.27 -9.95
CA ALA A 63 2.49 -6.08 -10.64
C ALA A 63 3.65 -5.86 -9.64
N LEU A 64 3.45 -5.03 -8.61
CA LEU A 64 4.45 -4.81 -7.58
C LEU A 64 4.81 -6.10 -6.83
N MET A 65 3.81 -6.87 -6.37
CA MET A 65 4.04 -8.15 -5.68
C MET A 65 4.82 -9.16 -6.54
N LEU A 66 4.67 -9.10 -7.86
CA LEU A 66 5.36 -9.99 -8.79
C LEU A 66 6.77 -9.50 -9.15
N VAL A 67 6.93 -8.19 -9.38
CA VAL A 67 8.18 -7.58 -9.87
C VAL A 67 9.16 -7.29 -8.74
N ASP A 68 8.67 -6.80 -7.60
CA ASP A 68 9.47 -6.38 -6.45
C ASP A 68 8.72 -6.67 -5.14
N SER A 69 8.64 -7.95 -4.81
CA SER A 69 7.97 -8.44 -3.60
C SER A 69 8.62 -7.91 -2.32
N GLU A 70 9.94 -7.70 -2.31
CA GLU A 70 10.64 -7.20 -1.12
C GLU A 70 10.23 -5.77 -0.79
N ARG A 71 10.09 -4.91 -1.81
CA ARG A 71 9.63 -3.53 -1.61
C ARG A 71 8.16 -3.48 -1.20
N PHE A 72 7.33 -4.37 -1.72
CA PHE A 72 5.95 -4.56 -1.25
C PHE A 72 5.92 -4.94 0.24
N ASP A 73 6.66 -5.97 0.63
CA ASP A 73 6.68 -6.48 2.00
C ASP A 73 7.13 -5.41 2.99
N LYS A 74 8.19 -4.64 2.67
CA LYS A 74 8.67 -3.53 3.50
C LYS A 74 7.65 -2.41 3.65
N ALA A 75 6.94 -2.07 2.57
CA ALA A 75 5.90 -1.06 2.63
C ALA A 75 4.73 -1.53 3.51
N CYS A 76 4.35 -2.80 3.41
CA CYS A 76 3.34 -3.42 4.28
C CYS A 76 3.79 -3.48 5.74
N GLU A 77 5.02 -3.88 6.03
CA GLU A 77 5.60 -3.88 7.38
C GLU A 77 5.57 -2.47 7.98
N SER A 78 5.97 -1.46 7.21
CA SER A 78 5.91 -0.06 7.64
C SER A 78 4.48 0.42 7.91
N LEU A 79 3.51 -0.03 7.09
CA LEU A 79 2.09 0.24 7.36
C LEU A 79 1.66 -0.43 8.68
N PHE A 80 2.04 -1.68 8.92
CA PHE A 80 1.72 -2.38 10.16
C PHE A 80 2.35 -1.72 11.39
N ASP A 81 3.59 -1.23 11.29
CA ASP A 81 4.26 -0.54 12.38
C ASP A 81 3.61 0.82 12.71
N LEU A 82 3.09 1.51 11.70
CA LEU A 82 2.36 2.78 11.87
C LEU A 82 0.96 2.59 12.41
N VAL A 83 0.35 1.46 12.08
CA VAL A 83 -0.97 1.06 12.57
C VAL A 83 -0.76 0.46 13.95
N ASP A 84 -0.77 1.33 14.97
CA ASP A 84 -0.73 0.91 16.37
C ASP A 84 -1.72 -0.24 16.62
N SER A 85 -1.39 -1.15 17.55
CA SER A 85 -2.21 -2.37 17.79
C SER A 85 -3.69 -2.06 18.08
N ASP A 86 -3.98 -0.84 18.52
CA ASP A 86 -5.33 -0.32 18.79
C ASP A 86 -6.13 0.05 17.52
N PHE A 87 -5.50 0.38 16.38
CA PHE A 87 -6.20 0.71 15.12
C PHE A 87 -6.75 -0.55 14.42
N LEU A 88 -6.05 -1.69 14.50
CA LEU A 88 -6.54 -2.98 13.99
C LEU A 88 -7.82 -3.43 14.72
N ILE A 89 -7.97 -3.06 15.99
CA ILE A 89 -9.21 -3.31 16.76
C ILE A 89 -10.37 -2.50 16.19
N THR A 90 -10.14 -1.27 15.72
CA THR A 90 -11.20 -0.41 15.16
C THR A 90 -11.62 -0.80 13.74
N MET A 91 -10.70 -1.35 12.93
CA MET A 91 -10.99 -1.89 11.60
C MET A 91 -11.66 -3.28 11.63
N SER A 92 -11.49 -4.05 12.72
CA SER A 92 -12.08 -5.38 12.89
C SER A 92 -13.42 -5.36 13.63
N THR A 93 -13.80 -4.25 14.25
CA THR A 93 -15.18 -4.06 14.73
C THR A 93 -16.12 -3.93 13.54
N PRO A 94 -17.07 -4.86 13.34
CA PRO A 94 -18.09 -4.69 12.33
C PRO A 94 -18.87 -3.42 12.65
N SER A 95 -19.11 -2.60 11.64
CA SER A 95 -20.01 -1.44 11.71
C SER A 95 -21.44 -1.94 12.00
N CYS A 96 -21.72 -2.24 13.25
CA CYS A 96 -23.03 -2.57 13.81
C CYS A 96 -23.15 -1.81 15.13
N GLY A 97 -23.80 -0.64 15.07
CA GLY A 97 -24.09 0.25 16.18
C GLY A 97 -24.44 1.63 15.65
#